data_AF-A0A225VEX1-F1
#
_entry.id   AF-A0A225VEX1-F1
#
_cell.length_a   1.000
_cell.length_b   1.000
_cell.length_c   1.000
_cell.angle_alpha   90.00
_cell.angle_beta   90.00
_cell.angle_gamma   90.00
#
_symmetry.space_group_name_H-M   'P 1'
#
loop_
_entity.id
_entity.type
_entity.pdbx_description
1 polymer ?
#
loop_
_entity_poly.entity_id
_entity_poly.type
_entity_poly.pdbx_seq_one_letter_code
_entity_poly.pdbx_strand_id
1 'polypeptide(L)'
;MLWSTTSDVAARYECDGKEVPKVLWRVRYTGQSLKARAKPSFKTKEQFKKTVELHLNWSNRVPTPFMSLFGTREHAVKWARHHFELGYDDVFLLKIDASKLGSIFRVRYLVQDSDIDTQLSKDTCNDEFLVLRKISRRSIIRETYLSCIDDYSSEDSVDRSSESIEEDDVFLG
;
A
#
# COMPACT_ATOMS: atom_id res chain seq x y z
N MET A 1 -8.96 22.15 -16.72
CA MET A 1 -9.10 21.69 -15.32
C MET A 1 -8.19 22.55 -14.45
N LEU A 2 -8.72 23.26 -13.47
CA LEU A 2 -7.90 24.02 -12.51
C LEU A 2 -7.37 23.02 -11.47
N TRP A 3 -6.07 22.75 -11.53
CA TRP A 3 -5.39 21.98 -10.49
C TRP A 3 -5.48 22.78 -9.18
N SER A 4 -5.80 22.12 -8.06
CA SER A 4 -5.76 22.81 -6.76
C SER A 4 -4.31 22.95 -6.31
N THR A 5 -3.95 24.04 -5.62
CA THR A 5 -2.59 24.27 -5.10
C THR A 5 -2.05 23.06 -4.32
N THR A 6 -2.91 22.36 -3.58
CA THR A 6 -2.57 21.13 -2.86
C THR A 6 -2.11 20.01 -3.80
N SER A 7 -2.82 19.86 -4.92
CA SER A 7 -2.51 18.84 -5.92
C SER A 7 -1.23 19.21 -6.70
N ASP A 8 -0.90 20.50 -6.85
CA ASP A 8 0.38 20.93 -7.45
C ASP A 8 1.57 20.66 -6.54
N VAL A 9 1.41 20.87 -5.23
CA VAL A 9 2.45 20.58 -4.25
C VAL A 9 2.71 19.08 -4.16
N ALA A 10 1.66 18.27 -4.10
CA ALA A 10 1.77 16.81 -4.01
C ALA A 10 2.46 16.20 -5.24
N ALA A 11 2.07 16.63 -6.46
CA ALA A 11 2.59 16.08 -7.71
C ALA A 11 4.12 16.16 -7.83
N ARG A 12 4.78 17.09 -7.13
CA ARG A 12 6.25 17.23 -7.12
C ARG A 12 6.98 16.08 -6.42
N TYR A 13 6.29 15.32 -5.59
CA TYR A 13 6.86 14.22 -4.80
C TYR A 13 6.28 12.86 -5.19
N GLU A 14 5.31 12.85 -6.10
CA GLU A 14 4.64 11.64 -6.56
C GLU A 14 5.65 10.75 -7.29
N CYS A 15 5.62 9.46 -7.00
CA CYS A 15 6.49 8.50 -7.67
C CYS A 15 6.14 8.39 -9.15
N ASP A 16 7.16 8.16 -9.99
CA ASP A 16 6.91 7.66 -11.33
C ASP A 16 6.35 6.21 -11.22
N GLY A 17 5.45 5.83 -12.11
CA GLY A 17 4.82 4.51 -12.12
C GLY A 17 5.83 3.36 -12.24
N LYS A 18 7.05 3.63 -12.70
CA LYS A 18 8.16 2.66 -12.75
C LYS A 18 8.76 2.33 -11.38
N GLU A 19 8.62 3.25 -10.42
CA GLU A 19 9.22 3.12 -9.09
C GLU A 19 8.25 2.46 -8.09
N VAL A 20 6.98 2.36 -8.45
CA VAL A 20 5.94 1.74 -7.64
C VAL A 20 5.80 0.27 -8.00
N PRO A 21 5.91 -0.65 -7.03
CA PRO A 21 5.58 -2.05 -7.25
C PRO A 21 4.16 -2.22 -7.80
N LYS A 22 3.96 -3.17 -8.70
CA LYS A 22 2.60 -3.47 -9.24
C LYS A 22 1.60 -3.80 -8.14
N VAL A 23 2.08 -4.40 -7.05
CA VAL A 23 1.29 -4.80 -5.90
C VAL A 23 1.85 -4.13 -4.64
N LEU A 24 0.96 -3.54 -3.86
CA LEU A 24 1.22 -3.05 -2.52
C LEU A 24 0.34 -3.79 -1.50
N TRP A 25 0.69 -3.71 -0.24
CA TRP A 25 0.01 -4.43 0.85
C TRP A 25 -0.48 -3.45 1.91
N ARG A 26 -1.70 -3.67 2.42
CA ARG A 26 -2.26 -2.89 3.53
C ARG A 26 -2.80 -3.82 4.59
N VAL A 27 -2.44 -3.56 5.85
CA VAL A 27 -3.11 -4.17 6.99
C VAL A 27 -4.36 -3.36 7.34
N ARG A 28 -5.49 -4.04 7.52
CA ARG A 28 -6.75 -3.45 7.98
C ARG A 28 -7.23 -4.22 9.20
N TYR A 29 -7.65 -3.51 10.24
CA TYR A 29 -8.27 -4.11 11.43
C TYR A 29 -9.46 -3.29 11.90
N THR A 30 -10.16 -3.76 12.94
CA THR A 30 -11.41 -3.16 13.44
C THR A 30 -11.30 -1.65 13.59
N GLY A 31 -12.27 -0.92 13.02
CA GLY A 31 -12.31 0.55 13.06
C GLY A 31 -11.47 1.27 12.00
N GLN A 32 -10.68 0.56 11.18
CA GLN A 32 -9.92 1.19 10.10
C GLN A 32 -10.73 1.37 8.81
N SER A 33 -10.68 2.59 8.28
CA SER A 33 -11.29 2.97 7.01
C SER A 33 -10.30 2.81 5.85
N LEU A 34 -10.82 2.62 4.63
CA LEU A 34 -10.03 2.75 3.39
C LEU A 34 -9.82 4.22 2.98
N LYS A 35 -10.29 5.18 3.77
CA LYS A 35 -10.10 6.61 3.56
C LYS A 35 -9.17 7.16 4.64
N ALA A 36 -8.29 8.07 4.23
CA ALA A 36 -7.46 8.84 5.13
C ALA A 36 -8.33 9.63 6.11
N ARG A 37 -7.76 9.91 7.29
CA ARG A 37 -8.50 10.56 8.39
C ARG A 37 -8.78 12.05 8.13
N ALA A 38 -8.05 12.66 7.19
CA ALA A 38 -8.24 14.06 6.79
C ALA A 38 -8.31 14.22 5.27
N LYS A 39 -8.84 15.37 4.83
CA LYS A 39 -8.71 15.82 3.44
C LYS A 39 -7.37 16.53 3.25
N PRO A 40 -6.70 16.39 2.09
CA PRO A 40 -5.51 17.18 1.77
C PRO A 40 -5.82 18.67 1.81
N SER A 41 -4.99 19.45 2.50
CA SER A 41 -5.19 20.91 2.67
C SER A 41 -3.89 21.74 2.65
N PHE A 42 -2.74 21.10 2.42
CA PHE A 42 -1.46 21.79 2.32
C PHE A 42 -1.39 22.68 1.07
N LYS A 43 -0.84 23.89 1.22
CA LYS A 43 -0.66 24.89 0.16
C LYS A 43 0.80 25.16 -0.16
N THR A 44 1.71 24.78 0.73
CA THR A 44 3.16 24.97 0.56
C THR A 44 3.91 23.65 0.73
N LYS A 45 5.17 23.63 0.28
CA LYS A 45 6.08 22.50 0.46
C LYS A 45 6.27 22.14 1.93
N GLU A 46 6.45 23.14 2.78
CA GLU A 46 6.69 22.98 4.22
C GLU A 46 5.46 22.38 4.91
N GLN A 47 4.27 22.81 4.52
CA GLN A 47 3.02 22.22 5.02
C GLN A 47 2.87 20.76 4.59
N PHE A 48 3.24 20.42 3.36
CA PHE A 48 3.25 19.03 2.89
C PHE A 48 4.22 18.18 3.72
N LYS A 49 5.48 18.60 3.86
CA LYS A 49 6.50 17.89 4.66
C LYS A 49 6.04 17.65 6.08
N LYS A 50 5.60 18.70 6.79
CA LYS A 50 5.09 18.58 8.16
C LYS A 50 3.90 17.63 8.27
N THR A 51 3.05 17.59 7.24
CA THR A 51 1.92 16.65 7.21
C THR A 51 2.40 15.20 7.02
N VAL A 52 3.45 14.98 6.23
CA VAL A 52 4.10 13.66 6.09
C VAL A 52 4.77 13.25 7.40
N GLU A 53 5.58 14.11 8.03
CA GLU A 53 6.22 13.84 9.33
C GLU A 53 5.20 13.45 10.40
N LEU A 54 4.09 14.19 10.49
CA LEU A 54 2.97 13.86 11.36
C LEU A 54 2.35 12.51 11.02
N HIS A 55 2.31 12.09 9.75
CA HIS A 55 1.77 10.79 9.36
C HIS A 55 2.73 9.65 9.72
N LEU A 56 4.04 9.85 9.54
CA LEU A 56 5.08 8.86 9.82
C LEU A 56 5.33 8.69 11.33
N ASN A 57 4.95 9.67 12.15
CA ASN A 57 4.80 9.44 13.59
C ASN A 57 3.57 8.57 13.85
N TRP A 58 3.75 7.25 13.97
CA TRP A 58 2.65 6.31 14.16
C TRP A 58 1.89 6.46 15.50
N SER A 59 2.46 7.18 16.47
CA SER A 59 1.75 7.57 17.71
C SER A 59 0.90 8.83 17.54
N ASN A 60 0.95 9.48 16.38
CA ASN A 60 0.22 10.70 16.13
C ASN A 60 -1.30 10.45 16.01
N ARG A 61 -2.04 11.16 16.86
CA ARG A 61 -3.51 11.15 16.85
C ARG A 61 -4.11 12.20 15.92
N VAL A 62 -3.30 13.15 15.42
CA VAL A 62 -3.77 14.16 14.47
C VAL A 62 -4.15 13.50 13.14
N PRO A 63 -5.37 13.71 12.63
CA PRO A 63 -5.78 13.22 11.32
C PRO A 63 -4.88 13.73 10.19
N THR A 64 -4.41 12.82 9.35
CA THR A 64 -3.56 13.12 8.18
C THR A 64 -4.21 12.60 6.90
N PRO A 65 -3.90 13.19 5.73
CA PRO A 65 -4.56 12.88 4.46
C PRO A 65 -3.93 11.71 3.70
N PHE A 66 -3.07 10.92 4.35
CA PHE A 66 -2.37 9.78 3.77
C PHE A 66 -2.89 8.45 4.33
N MET A 67 -2.63 7.40 3.57
CA MET A 67 -2.80 5.99 3.97
C MET A 67 -1.46 5.28 3.77
N SER A 68 -0.94 4.61 4.78
CA SER A 68 0.27 3.78 4.65
C SER A 68 -0.02 2.45 3.95
N LEU A 69 0.88 2.04 3.07
CA LEU A 69 0.96 0.70 2.49
C LEU A 69 2.40 0.20 2.60
N PHE A 70 2.57 -1.10 2.42
CA PHE A 70 3.86 -1.79 2.43
C PHE A 70 4.18 -2.30 1.03
N GLY A 71 5.46 -2.24 0.65
CA GLY A 71 5.98 -2.74 -0.62
C GLY A 71 6.05 -4.26 -0.66
N THR A 72 6.28 -4.88 0.48
CA THR A 72 6.47 -6.33 0.62
C THR A 72 5.36 -6.96 1.46
N ARG A 73 5.05 -8.22 1.13
CA ARG A 73 4.03 -9.00 1.85
C ARG A 73 4.54 -9.32 3.25
N GLU A 74 5.82 -9.67 3.36
CA GLU A 74 6.48 -10.14 4.58
C GLU A 74 6.40 -9.07 5.67
N HIS A 75 6.69 -7.82 5.32
CA HIS A 75 6.61 -6.71 6.26
C HIS A 75 5.16 -6.42 6.68
N ALA A 76 4.22 -6.46 5.73
CA ALA A 76 2.80 -6.30 6.04
C ALA A 76 2.26 -7.42 6.95
N VAL A 77 2.68 -8.67 6.74
CA VAL A 77 2.32 -9.81 7.60
C VAL A 77 2.89 -9.64 9.00
N LYS A 78 4.16 -9.24 9.13
CA LYS A 78 4.77 -8.93 10.44
C LYS A 78 3.96 -7.85 11.18
N TRP A 79 3.54 -6.82 10.45
CA TRP A 79 2.72 -5.74 11.00
C TRP A 79 1.31 -6.22 11.40
N ALA A 80 0.69 -7.09 10.60
CA ALA A 80 -0.60 -7.71 10.90
C ALA A 80 -0.53 -8.58 12.15
N ARG A 81 0.51 -9.42 12.29
CA ARG A 81 0.76 -10.26 13.48
C ARG A 81 0.88 -9.43 14.74
N HIS A 82 1.67 -8.35 14.69
CA HIS A 82 1.80 -7.44 15.83
C HIS A 82 0.44 -6.88 16.29
N HIS A 83 -0.45 -6.50 15.37
CA HIS A 83 -1.78 -6.01 15.73
C HIS A 83 -2.68 -7.10 16.28
N PHE A 84 -2.60 -8.31 15.74
CA PHE A 84 -3.35 -9.43 16.26
C PHE A 84 -2.92 -9.78 17.70
N GLU A 85 -1.62 -9.77 17.99
CA GLU A 85 -1.06 -9.95 19.33
C GLU A 85 -1.50 -8.86 20.34
N LEU A 86 -1.83 -7.66 19.84
CA LEU A 86 -2.42 -6.58 20.65
C LEU A 86 -3.92 -6.78 20.96
N GLY A 87 -4.52 -7.88 20.50
CA GLY A 87 -5.92 -8.24 20.77
C GLY A 87 -6.93 -7.69 19.76
N TYR A 88 -6.49 -7.31 18.55
CA TYR A 88 -7.42 -7.02 17.47
C TYR A 88 -7.90 -8.32 16.82
N ASP A 89 -9.21 -8.57 16.87
CA ASP A 89 -9.80 -9.82 16.36
C ASP A 89 -9.96 -9.83 14.82
N ASP A 90 -10.20 -8.68 14.20
CA ASP A 90 -10.52 -8.58 12.76
C ASP A 90 -9.32 -8.13 11.91
N VAL A 91 -8.17 -8.79 11.98
CA VAL A 91 -6.98 -8.39 11.21
C VAL A 91 -6.99 -9.01 9.81
N PHE A 92 -6.97 -8.15 8.79
CA PHE A 92 -6.93 -8.50 7.38
C PHE A 92 -5.68 -7.96 6.70
N LEU A 93 -5.12 -8.77 5.81
CA LEU A 93 -4.11 -8.36 4.84
C LEU A 93 -4.77 -8.13 3.48
N LEU A 94 -4.62 -6.92 2.95
CA LEU A 94 -5.14 -6.53 1.64
C LEU A 94 -4.01 -6.54 0.62
N LYS A 95 -4.18 -7.29 -0.47
CA LYS A 95 -3.35 -7.23 -1.68
C LYS A 95 -3.94 -6.16 -2.61
N ILE A 96 -3.17 -5.13 -2.94
CA ILE A 96 -3.64 -3.93 -3.63
C ILE A 96 -2.93 -3.77 -4.97
N ASP A 97 -3.70 -3.56 -6.03
CA ASP A 97 -3.24 -3.17 -7.36
C ASP A 97 -2.85 -1.69 -7.35
N ALA A 98 -1.54 -1.42 -7.42
CA ALA A 98 -1.02 -0.06 -7.32
C ALA A 98 -1.45 0.83 -8.51
N SER A 99 -1.68 0.23 -9.69
CA SER A 99 -2.09 0.97 -10.90
C SER A 99 -3.48 1.61 -10.77
N LYS A 100 -4.28 1.17 -9.80
CA LYS A 100 -5.64 1.65 -9.53
C LYS A 100 -5.71 2.64 -8.36
N LEU A 101 -4.57 3.04 -7.81
CA LEU A 101 -4.47 4.03 -6.75
C LEU A 101 -4.37 5.45 -7.35
N GLY A 102 -4.60 6.46 -6.51
CA GLY A 102 -4.27 7.85 -6.85
C GLY A 102 -2.79 8.13 -6.55
N SER A 103 -2.44 9.38 -6.23
CA SER A 103 -1.06 9.76 -5.94
C SER A 103 -0.40 8.89 -4.87
N ILE A 104 0.75 8.32 -5.24
CA ILE A 104 1.58 7.42 -4.42
C ILE A 104 2.92 8.09 -4.17
N PHE A 105 3.39 7.99 -2.92
CA PHE A 105 4.68 8.51 -2.51
C PHE A 105 5.48 7.42 -1.82
N ARG A 106 6.74 7.26 -2.18
CA ARG A 106 7.64 6.33 -1.50
C ARG A 106 8.30 7.03 -0.33
N VAL A 107 8.14 6.50 0.89
CA VAL A 107 8.62 7.16 2.11
C VAL A 107 10.12 7.39 2.07
N ARG A 108 10.90 6.42 1.56
CA ARG A 108 12.35 6.57 1.38
C ARG A 108 12.74 7.87 0.66
N TYR A 109 12.09 8.20 -0.44
CA TYR A 109 12.42 9.39 -1.24
C TYR A 109 11.98 10.67 -0.53
N LEU A 110 10.84 10.63 0.15
CA LEU A 110 10.40 11.73 1.00
C LEU A 110 11.43 12.03 2.10
N VAL A 111 11.92 11.01 2.79
CA VAL A 111 12.91 11.17 3.87
C VAL A 111 14.27 11.63 3.32
N GLN A 112 14.74 11.04 2.22
CA GLN A 112 16.07 11.35 1.65
C GLN A 112 16.13 12.69 0.93
N ASP A 113 15.14 13.01 0.10
CA ASP A 113 15.19 14.16 -0.81
C ASP A 113 14.46 15.39 -0.27
N SER A 114 13.57 15.18 0.71
CA SER A 114 12.71 16.24 1.24
C SER A 114 13.01 16.63 2.66
N ASP A 115 14.13 16.20 3.26
CA ASP A 115 14.54 16.63 4.60
C ASP A 115 13.39 16.48 5.61
N ILE A 116 12.78 15.28 5.58
CA ILE A 116 11.63 14.91 6.42
C ILE A 116 12.18 14.13 7.60
N ASP A 117 11.94 14.65 8.80
CA ASP A 117 12.34 13.99 10.04
C ASP A 117 11.36 12.89 10.42
N THR A 118 11.89 11.70 10.70
CA THR A 118 11.09 10.56 11.14
C THR A 118 11.85 9.70 12.14
N GLN A 119 11.09 9.08 13.06
CA GLN A 119 11.61 8.10 14.01
C GLN A 119 11.52 6.66 13.48
N LEU A 120 10.98 6.48 12.28
CA LEU A 120 10.87 5.16 11.66
C LEU A 120 12.24 4.57 11.36
N SER A 121 12.33 3.24 11.48
CA SER A 121 13.54 2.52 11.10
C SER A 121 13.79 2.65 9.58
N LYS A 122 15.06 2.54 9.18
CA LYS A 122 15.44 2.60 7.76
C LYS A 122 14.72 1.55 6.92
N ASP A 123 14.53 0.35 7.46
CA ASP A 123 13.84 -0.76 6.77
C ASP A 123 12.36 -0.44 6.57
N THR A 124 11.71 0.13 7.59
CA THR A 124 10.33 0.62 7.49
C THR A 124 10.20 1.71 6.43
N CYS A 125 11.10 2.70 6.43
CA CYS A 125 11.09 3.77 5.43
C CYS A 125 11.29 3.26 3.99
N ASN A 126 12.08 2.20 3.80
CA ASN A 126 12.35 1.64 2.47
C ASN A 126 11.14 0.92 1.87
N ASP A 127 10.31 0.34 2.73
CA ASP A 127 9.17 -0.49 2.36
C ASP A 127 7.83 0.25 2.44
N GLU A 128 7.74 1.37 3.17
CA GLU A 128 6.49 2.12 3.31
C GLU A 128 6.20 3.03 2.11
N PHE A 129 4.95 3.00 1.66
CA PHE A 129 4.38 3.86 0.64
C PHE A 129 3.17 4.61 1.22
N LEU A 130 2.98 5.85 0.81
CA LEU A 130 1.84 6.68 1.19
C LEU A 130 0.92 6.88 -0.01
N VAL A 131 -0.38 6.72 0.20
CA VAL A 131 -1.41 7.04 -0.80
C VAL A 131 -2.23 8.22 -0.31
N LEU A 132 -2.45 9.20 -1.18
CA LEU A 132 -3.27 10.36 -0.85
C LEU A 132 -4.76 10.00 -0.82
N ARG A 133 -5.49 10.50 0.19
CA ARG A 133 -6.95 10.46 0.36
C ARG A 133 -7.56 9.11 0.66
N LYS A 134 -7.37 8.09 -0.18
CA LYS A 134 -8.08 6.80 -0.05
C LYS A 134 -7.47 5.68 -0.88
N ILE A 135 -7.70 4.45 -0.43
CA ILE A 135 -7.56 3.23 -1.20
C ILE A 135 -8.94 2.94 -1.83
N SER A 136 -8.99 2.82 -3.16
CA SER A 136 -10.23 2.50 -3.86
C SER A 136 -10.57 1.02 -3.66
N ARG A 137 -11.85 0.67 -3.41
CA ARG A 137 -12.25 -0.75 -3.33
C ARG A 137 -11.91 -1.53 -4.61
N ARG A 138 -11.93 -0.87 -5.77
CA ARG A 138 -11.56 -1.47 -7.06
C ARG A 138 -10.06 -1.81 -7.17
N SER A 139 -9.22 -1.23 -6.31
CA SER A 139 -7.79 -1.54 -6.24
C SER A 139 -7.49 -2.77 -5.38
N ILE A 140 -8.46 -3.26 -4.59
CA ILE A 140 -8.25 -4.45 -3.76
C ILE A 140 -8.37 -5.68 -4.67
N ILE A 141 -7.25 -6.39 -4.84
CA ILE A 141 -7.18 -7.66 -5.58
C ILE A 141 -7.71 -8.79 -4.69
N ARG A 142 -7.25 -8.81 -3.44
CA ARG A 142 -7.58 -9.86 -2.48
C ARG A 142 -7.58 -9.32 -1.06
N GLU A 143 -8.43 -9.90 -0.24
CA GLU A 143 -8.51 -9.69 1.19
C GLU A 143 -8.34 -11.06 1.87
N THR A 144 -7.34 -11.18 2.74
CA THR A 144 -7.03 -12.42 3.45
C THR A 144 -7.08 -12.15 4.95
N TYR A 145 -7.86 -12.94 5.68
CA TYR A 145 -7.89 -12.88 7.14
C TYR A 145 -6.59 -13.46 7.72
N LEU A 146 -6.04 -12.83 8.76
CA LEU A 146 -4.70 -13.18 9.26
C LEU A 146 -4.58 -14.64 9.70
N SER A 147 -5.63 -15.23 10.31
CA SER A 147 -5.57 -16.63 10.73
C SER A 147 -5.48 -17.62 9.57
N CYS A 148 -5.81 -17.20 8.35
CA CYS A 148 -5.67 -17.99 7.13
C CYS A 148 -4.33 -17.74 6.41
N ILE A 149 -3.46 -16.90 6.98
CA ILE A 149 -2.13 -16.64 6.41
C ILE A 149 -1.20 -17.75 6.89
N ASP A 150 -1.19 -18.84 6.15
CA ASP A 150 -0.19 -19.89 6.33
C ASP A 150 1.21 -19.32 6.05
N ASP A 151 2.19 -19.73 6.85
CA ASP A 151 3.61 -19.36 6.71
C ASP A 151 4.23 -19.81 5.36
N TYR A 152 3.50 -20.60 4.55
CA TYR A 152 4.02 -21.28 3.34
C TYR A 152 3.30 -20.95 2.03
N SER A 153 2.33 -20.02 1.98
CA SER A 153 1.64 -19.73 0.72
C SER A 153 2.49 -18.89 -0.24
N SER A 154 3.35 -19.56 -1.02
CA SER A 154 4.00 -19.04 -2.21
C SER A 154 2.95 -18.91 -3.32
N GLU A 155 2.22 -17.79 -3.33
CA GLU A 155 1.26 -17.50 -4.42
C GLU A 155 1.98 -16.99 -5.67
N ASP A 156 2.85 -17.84 -6.21
CA ASP A 156 3.35 -17.82 -7.59
C ASP A 156 3.34 -19.27 -8.10
N SER A 157 2.14 -19.80 -8.37
CA SER A 157 2.00 -20.95 -9.27
C SER A 157 0.99 -20.61 -10.36
N VAL A 158 1.57 -20.09 -11.45
CA VAL A 158 1.25 -20.33 -12.87
C VAL A 158 -0.14 -20.86 -13.19
N ASP A 159 -0.93 -19.95 -13.79
CA ASP A 159 -1.71 -20.12 -15.01
C ASP A 159 -1.77 -21.58 -15.54
N ARG A 160 -2.87 -22.29 -15.21
CA ARG A 160 -3.22 -23.53 -15.91
C ARG A 160 -3.73 -23.15 -17.30
N SER A 161 -2.80 -23.12 -18.24
CA SER A 161 -3.10 -23.06 -19.66
C SER A 161 -3.97 -24.26 -20.05
N SER A 162 -5.02 -23.95 -20.78
CA SER A 162 -6.01 -24.86 -21.34
C SER A 162 -5.34 -25.76 -22.39
N GLU A 163 -5.31 -27.07 -22.16
CA GLU A 163 -5.07 -28.04 -23.22
C GLU A 163 -6.33 -28.88 -23.40
N SER A 164 -7.15 -28.49 -24.38
CA SER A 164 -8.16 -29.34 -24.99
C SER A 164 -7.43 -30.38 -25.83
N ILE A 165 -7.52 -31.64 -25.42
CA ILE A 165 -7.08 -32.78 -26.22
C ILE A 165 -8.13 -32.98 -27.32
N GLU A 166 -7.77 -32.65 -28.56
CA GLU A 166 -8.45 -33.16 -29.74
C GLU A 166 -7.88 -34.54 -30.03
N GLU A 167 -8.74 -35.55 -29.98
CA GLU A 167 -8.45 -36.92 -30.36
C GLU A 167 -8.49 -37.02 -31.88
N ASP A 168 -7.35 -37.18 -32.55
CA ASP A 168 -7.30 -37.51 -33.97
C ASP A 168 -6.46 -38.78 -34.24
N ASP A 169 -7.21 -39.78 -34.69
CA ASP A 169 -6.94 -40.82 -35.67
C ASP A 169 -5.76 -41.80 -35.53
N VAL A 170 -6.19 -43.06 -35.38
CA VAL A 170 -5.45 -44.30 -35.52
C VAL A 170 -5.07 -44.52 -37.00
N PHE A 171 -3.78 -44.49 -37.32
CA PHE A 171 -3.24 -45.17 -38.50
C PHE A 171 -2.44 -46.40 -38.05
N LEU A 172 -3.01 -47.60 -38.29
CA LEU A 172 -2.28 -48.87 -38.34
C LEU A 172 -1.94 -49.17 -39.80
N GLY A 173 -0.75 -49.74 -39.99
CA GLY A 173 -0.10 -49.98 -41.28
C GLY A 173 -0.71 -51.08 -42.15
#